data_AF-A0A348SE19-F1
#
_entry.id   AF-A0A348SE19-F1
#
_cell.length_a   1.000
_cell.length_b   1.000
_cell.length_c   1.000
_cell.angle_alpha   90.00
_cell.angle_beta   90.00
_cell.angle_gamma   90.00
#
_symmetry.space_group_name_H-M   'P 1'
#
loop_
_entity.id
_entity.type
_entity.pdbx_description
1 polymer ?
#
loop_
_entity_poly.entity_id
_entity_poly.type
_entity_poly.pdbx_seq_one_letter_code
_entity_poly.pdbx_strand_id
1 'polypeptide(L)'
;MVGSSGEYAIIAPMRVLLVASPAHATVARFTPTLATLAAQGCSIEACLPLSSELTREGIPHVALGDSELDAALRGLTDGDLLIAPLAGPAALGAVAHVIGRGAGAPLLLVDANDAGDLVGSLAMARDGGTVGAAVRERLIQSAAFALASVLAPAARGNDEFPERQLLLLERVRTFQHGENPHQRAAAYQHALRNRAGVLGAQLVQGSEPTLNDVLDLDAGARLVADLPIPSAALIRHTDPIGVATAETPLGALKRALGTDHAAASGAIVALNMPIDRAVAVEIASGSYEAVVAPGVADESAA
;
A
#
# COMPACT_ATOMS: atom_id res chain seq x y z
N MET A 1 3.89 -47.14 7.93
CA MET A 1 3.05 -46.37 8.87
C MET A 1 3.06 -44.94 8.40
N VAL A 2 2.02 -44.53 7.68
CA VAL A 2 1.81 -43.13 7.30
C VAL A 2 1.14 -42.50 8.50
N GLY A 3 1.83 -41.58 9.19
CA GLY A 3 1.25 -40.83 10.31
C GLY A 3 -0.07 -40.20 9.86
N SER A 4 -1.09 -40.23 10.71
CA SER A 4 -2.37 -39.60 10.39
C SER A 4 -2.12 -38.11 10.11
N SER A 5 -2.83 -37.54 9.13
CA SER A 5 -2.73 -36.12 8.73
C SER A 5 -2.90 -35.13 9.90
N GLY A 6 -3.39 -35.57 11.06
CA GLY A 6 -3.49 -34.77 12.28
C GLY A 6 -2.17 -34.52 13.02
N GLU A 7 -1.11 -35.33 12.83
CA GLU A 7 0.16 -35.15 13.57
C GLU A 7 1.00 -33.97 13.04
N TYR A 8 0.78 -33.54 11.79
CA TYR A 8 1.49 -32.44 11.14
C TYR A 8 0.66 -31.15 11.00
N ALA A 9 -0.59 -31.14 11.47
CA ALA A 9 -1.48 -29.99 11.33
C ALA A 9 -1.02 -28.85 12.25
N ILE A 10 -0.51 -27.75 11.70
CA ILE A 10 -0.10 -26.56 12.45
C ILE A 10 -1.25 -25.59 12.73
N ILE A 11 -2.39 -25.72 12.04
CA ILE A 11 -3.59 -24.88 12.22
C ILE A 11 -4.73 -25.75 12.78
N ALA A 12 -5.55 -25.18 13.68
CA ALA A 12 -6.76 -25.84 14.16
C ALA A 12 -7.80 -25.95 13.02
N PRO A 13 -8.49 -27.09 12.84
CA PRO A 13 -9.54 -27.23 11.83
C PRO A 13 -10.62 -26.15 12.01
N MET A 14 -10.91 -25.41 10.94
CA MET A 14 -11.95 -24.39 10.94
C MET A 14 -12.74 -24.41 9.64
N ARG A 15 -13.88 -23.73 9.65
CA ARG A 15 -14.66 -23.49 8.46
C ARG A 15 -14.15 -22.25 7.73
N VAL A 16 -13.98 -22.37 6.42
CA VAL A 16 -13.55 -21.30 5.53
C VAL A 16 -14.65 -21.07 4.50
N LEU A 17 -15.26 -19.88 4.51
CA LEU A 17 -16.24 -19.48 3.51
C LEU A 17 -15.56 -18.58 2.47
N LEU A 18 -15.57 -18.97 1.21
CA LEU A 18 -15.05 -18.20 0.08
C LEU A 18 -16.21 -17.59 -0.73
N VAL A 19 -16.28 -16.26 -0.72
CA VAL A 19 -17.30 -15.49 -1.43
C VAL A 19 -16.61 -14.57 -2.44
N ALA A 20 -16.70 -14.90 -3.73
CA ALA A 20 -16.13 -14.10 -4.80
C ALA A 20 -16.94 -14.26 -6.08
N SER A 21 -16.90 -13.26 -6.96
CA SER A 21 -17.53 -13.39 -8.27
C SER A 21 -16.65 -14.23 -9.23
N PRO A 22 -17.27 -15.06 -10.09
CA PRO A 22 -16.54 -15.81 -11.12
C PRO A 22 -16.04 -14.83 -12.18
N ALA A 23 -14.71 -14.74 -12.37
CA ALA A 23 -13.98 -14.07 -13.48
C ALA A 23 -12.68 -13.36 -13.03
N HIS A 24 -12.22 -13.50 -11.80
CA HIS A 24 -11.11 -12.65 -11.32
C HIS A 24 -9.78 -13.40 -11.19
N ALA A 25 -8.71 -12.83 -11.76
CA ALA A 25 -7.31 -13.15 -11.43
C ALA A 25 -7.00 -13.09 -9.91
N THR A 26 -7.93 -12.55 -9.11
CA THR A 26 -7.81 -12.44 -7.65
C THR A 26 -8.03 -13.79 -6.96
N VAL A 27 -8.86 -14.70 -7.49
CA VAL A 27 -9.06 -16.02 -6.87
C VAL A 27 -7.78 -16.84 -6.95
N ALA A 28 -7.09 -16.79 -8.09
CA ALA A 28 -5.77 -17.40 -8.26
C ALA A 28 -4.73 -16.96 -7.21
N ARG A 29 -4.82 -15.70 -6.71
CA ARG A 29 -3.93 -15.21 -5.64
C ARG A 29 -4.20 -15.86 -4.29
N PHE A 30 -5.41 -16.37 -4.06
CA PHE A 30 -5.77 -17.09 -2.84
C PHE A 30 -5.55 -18.60 -2.91
N THR A 31 -5.34 -19.17 -4.11
CA THR A 31 -5.11 -20.61 -4.29
C THR A 31 -4.04 -21.19 -3.36
N PRO A 32 -2.85 -20.56 -3.18
CA PRO A 32 -1.84 -21.09 -2.25
C PRO A 32 -2.33 -21.13 -0.80
N THR A 33 -3.07 -20.10 -0.38
CA THR A 33 -3.65 -20.01 0.96
C THR A 33 -4.73 -21.07 1.16
N LEU A 34 -5.63 -21.23 0.20
CA LEU A 34 -6.69 -22.24 0.23
C LEU A 34 -6.12 -23.66 0.27
N ALA A 35 -5.11 -23.95 -0.56
CA ALA A 35 -4.43 -25.24 -0.56
C ALA A 35 -3.77 -25.53 0.80
N THR A 36 -3.12 -24.52 1.39
CA THR A 36 -2.55 -24.63 2.73
C THR A 36 -3.64 -24.95 3.75
N LEU A 37 -4.72 -24.16 3.82
CA LEU A 37 -5.81 -24.37 4.78
C LEU A 37 -6.48 -25.74 4.62
N ALA A 38 -6.72 -26.19 3.39
CA ALA A 38 -7.27 -27.52 3.10
C ALA A 38 -6.33 -28.64 3.58
N ALA A 39 -5.03 -28.52 3.32
CA ALA A 39 -4.03 -29.48 3.78
C ALA A 39 -3.91 -29.53 5.31
N GLN A 40 -4.25 -28.44 6.01
CA GLN A 40 -4.32 -28.36 7.47
C GLN A 40 -5.68 -28.85 8.04
N GLY A 41 -6.59 -29.36 7.22
CA GLY A 41 -7.86 -29.93 7.66
C GLY A 41 -9.02 -28.93 7.80
N CYS A 42 -8.89 -27.72 7.26
CA CYS A 42 -9.99 -26.76 7.22
C CYS A 42 -11.04 -27.18 6.17
N SER A 43 -12.33 -27.00 6.47
CA SER A 43 -13.41 -27.23 5.51
C SER A 43 -13.66 -25.97 4.69
N ILE A 44 -13.52 -26.08 3.37
CA ILE A 44 -13.74 -24.96 2.45
C ILE A 44 -15.15 -25.06 1.85
N GLU A 45 -15.92 -23.99 2.02
CA GLU A 45 -17.20 -23.76 1.37
C GLU A 45 -17.05 -22.58 0.41
N ALA A 46 -17.59 -22.68 -0.80
CA ALA A 46 -17.46 -21.64 -1.80
C ALA A 46 -18.78 -21.44 -2.55
N CYS A 47 -19.06 -20.20 -2.95
CA CYS A 47 -20.21 -19.94 -3.81
C CYS A 47 -20.08 -20.70 -5.15
N LEU A 48 -21.20 -21.25 -5.63
CA LEU A 48 -21.29 -22.12 -6.81
C LEU A 48 -20.47 -21.65 -8.02
N PRO A 49 -20.44 -20.34 -8.36
CA PRO A 49 -19.73 -19.92 -9.56
C PRO A 49 -18.20 -20.10 -9.51
N LEU A 50 -17.60 -20.23 -8.32
CA LEU A 50 -16.16 -20.49 -8.16
C LEU A 50 -15.79 -21.97 -8.33
N SER A 51 -16.79 -22.87 -8.31
CA SER A 51 -16.53 -24.30 -8.18
C SER A 51 -15.67 -24.85 -9.32
N SER A 52 -15.92 -24.42 -10.56
CA SER A 52 -15.14 -24.85 -11.73
C SER A 52 -13.65 -24.46 -11.67
N GLU A 53 -13.33 -23.31 -11.08
CA GLU A 53 -11.96 -22.83 -10.93
C GLU A 53 -11.25 -23.56 -9.80
N LEU A 54 -11.91 -23.69 -8.64
CA LEU A 54 -11.36 -24.42 -7.50
C LEU A 54 -11.11 -25.91 -7.81
N THR A 55 -12.00 -26.56 -8.57
CA THR A 55 -11.79 -27.94 -9.04
C THR A 55 -10.58 -28.04 -9.95
N ARG A 56 -10.36 -27.05 -10.84
CA ARG A 56 -9.19 -27.02 -11.74
C ARG A 56 -7.88 -26.88 -10.98
N GLU A 57 -7.88 -26.04 -9.93
CA GLU A 57 -6.73 -25.82 -9.04
C GLU A 57 -6.57 -26.94 -7.99
N GLY A 58 -7.44 -27.95 -7.98
CA GLY A 58 -7.36 -29.10 -7.08
C GLY A 58 -7.70 -28.77 -5.61
N ILE A 59 -8.49 -27.72 -5.37
CA ILE A 59 -8.91 -27.30 -4.03
C ILE A 59 -10.19 -28.04 -3.63
N PRO A 60 -10.16 -28.93 -2.60
CA PRO A 60 -11.36 -29.58 -2.09
C PRO A 60 -12.31 -28.55 -1.48
N HIS A 61 -13.57 -28.53 -1.91
CA HIS A 61 -14.57 -27.57 -1.44
C HIS A 61 -16.00 -28.11 -1.55
N VAL A 62 -16.90 -27.52 -0.78
CA VAL A 62 -18.36 -27.67 -0.93
C VAL A 62 -18.89 -26.46 -1.68
N ALA A 63 -19.56 -26.70 -2.81
CA ALA A 63 -20.20 -25.64 -3.58
C ALA A 63 -21.57 -25.30 -2.98
N LEU A 64 -21.82 -24.02 -2.74
CA LEU A 64 -23.06 -23.50 -2.14
C LEU A 64 -23.87 -22.71 -3.17
N GLY A 65 -25.16 -23.01 -3.30
CA GLY A 65 -26.12 -22.14 -3.97
C GLY A 65 -26.43 -20.88 -3.15
N ASP A 66 -27.16 -19.91 -3.72
CA ASP A 66 -27.38 -18.60 -3.10
C ASP A 66 -28.02 -18.67 -1.70
N SER A 67 -29.05 -19.49 -1.51
CA SER A 67 -29.72 -19.65 -0.21
C SER A 67 -28.82 -20.32 0.83
N GLU A 68 -27.99 -21.27 0.40
CA GLU A 68 -27.03 -21.96 1.26
C GLU A 68 -25.89 -21.02 1.65
N LEU A 69 -25.44 -20.17 0.73
CA LEU A 69 -24.43 -19.14 0.96
C LEU A 69 -24.90 -18.12 2.02
N ASP A 70 -26.13 -17.64 1.92
CA ASP A 70 -26.72 -16.72 2.90
C ASP A 70 -26.85 -17.35 4.29
N ALA A 71 -27.26 -18.62 4.35
CA ALA A 71 -27.29 -19.37 5.60
C ALA A 71 -25.88 -19.57 6.16
N ALA A 72 -24.93 -19.91 5.29
CA ALA A 72 -23.53 -20.14 5.61
C ALA A 72 -22.89 -18.90 6.23
N LEU A 73 -23.06 -17.73 5.60
CA LEU A 73 -22.55 -16.44 6.04
C LEU A 73 -23.11 -16.04 7.41
N ARG A 74 -24.42 -16.19 7.62
CA ARG A 74 -25.06 -15.90 8.92
C ARG A 74 -24.60 -16.84 10.03
N GLY A 75 -24.29 -18.08 9.67
CA GLY A 75 -23.81 -19.11 10.60
C GLY A 75 -22.33 -19.00 10.97
N LEU A 76 -21.55 -18.11 10.35
CA LEU A 76 -20.13 -17.96 10.70
C LEU A 76 -19.96 -17.51 12.16
N THR A 77 -18.91 -17.97 12.81
CA THR A 77 -18.52 -17.65 14.19
C THR A 77 -17.14 -17.01 14.23
N ASP A 78 -16.68 -16.61 15.41
CA ASP A 78 -15.34 -16.03 15.61
C ASP A 78 -14.17 -17.03 15.44
N GLY A 79 -14.48 -18.33 15.36
CA GLY A 79 -13.54 -19.39 14.99
C GLY A 79 -13.44 -19.64 13.48
N ASP A 80 -14.28 -19.00 12.66
CA ASP A 80 -14.32 -19.22 11.21
C ASP A 80 -13.55 -18.14 10.44
N LEU A 81 -13.29 -18.41 9.16
CA LEU A 81 -12.65 -17.48 8.22
C LEU A 81 -13.58 -17.18 7.04
N LEU A 82 -13.83 -15.89 6.79
CA LEU A 82 -14.39 -15.39 5.54
C LEU A 82 -13.26 -14.90 4.62
N ILE A 83 -13.13 -15.50 3.45
CA ILE A 83 -12.32 -14.98 2.36
C ILE A 83 -13.28 -14.35 1.34
N ALA A 84 -13.24 -13.03 1.21
CA ALA A 84 -14.16 -12.29 0.36
C ALA A 84 -13.44 -11.16 -0.37
N PRO A 85 -12.71 -11.46 -1.47
CA PRO A 85 -12.19 -10.40 -2.31
C PRO A 85 -13.37 -9.56 -2.82
N LEU A 86 -13.29 -8.24 -2.69
CA LEU A 86 -14.36 -7.26 -2.91
C LEU A 86 -14.82 -7.11 -4.38
N ALA A 87 -14.81 -8.21 -5.13
CA ALA A 87 -15.25 -8.34 -6.51
C ALA A 87 -16.72 -8.79 -6.55
N GLY A 88 -17.59 -7.84 -6.86
CA GLY A 88 -19.02 -8.06 -7.09
C GLY A 88 -19.89 -8.05 -5.82
N PRO A 89 -21.22 -8.05 -5.99
CA PRO A 89 -22.17 -7.68 -4.95
C PRO A 89 -22.21 -8.64 -3.77
N ALA A 90 -22.06 -9.96 -4.01
CA ALA A 90 -22.07 -10.96 -2.94
C ALA A 90 -20.90 -10.77 -1.97
N ALA A 91 -19.69 -10.54 -2.49
CA ALA A 91 -18.51 -10.31 -1.66
C ALA A 91 -18.60 -8.98 -0.90
N LEU A 92 -19.05 -7.90 -1.57
CA LEU A 92 -19.29 -6.61 -0.92
C LEU A 92 -20.29 -6.71 0.23
N GLY A 93 -21.41 -7.40 0.01
CA GLY A 93 -22.43 -7.66 1.03
C GLY A 93 -21.91 -8.52 2.17
N ALA A 94 -21.16 -9.58 1.88
CA ALA A 94 -20.56 -10.45 2.89
C ALA A 94 -19.57 -9.71 3.79
N VAL A 95 -18.69 -8.90 3.20
CA VAL A 95 -17.73 -8.08 3.95
C VAL A 95 -18.46 -7.06 4.83
N ALA A 96 -19.43 -6.32 4.27
CA ALA A 96 -20.21 -5.36 5.04
C ALA A 96 -20.97 -6.03 6.20
N HIS A 97 -21.55 -7.21 5.96
CA HIS A 97 -22.24 -7.99 6.99
C HIS A 97 -21.29 -8.38 8.13
N VAL A 98 -20.10 -8.91 7.80
CA VAL A 98 -19.11 -9.35 8.79
C VAL A 98 -18.55 -8.19 9.60
N ILE A 99 -18.21 -7.06 8.96
CA ILE A 99 -17.74 -5.86 9.67
C ILE A 99 -18.78 -5.38 10.69
N GLY A 100 -20.08 -5.44 10.34
CA GLY A 100 -21.17 -5.03 11.23
C GLY A 100 -21.37 -5.91 12.48
N ARG A 101 -20.73 -7.09 12.57
CA ARG A 101 -20.90 -8.03 13.69
C ARG A 101 -20.03 -7.73 14.92
N GLY A 102 -18.97 -6.93 14.78
CA GLY A 102 -18.06 -6.61 15.90
C GLY A 102 -17.31 -7.82 16.46
N ALA A 103 -17.28 -7.98 17.79
CA ALA A 103 -16.43 -8.98 18.48
C ALA A 103 -16.71 -10.45 18.09
N GLY A 104 -17.93 -10.78 17.64
CA GLY A 104 -18.32 -12.12 17.20
C GLY A 104 -18.23 -12.33 15.68
N ALA A 105 -17.53 -11.46 14.96
CA ALA A 105 -17.28 -11.63 13.53
C ALA A 105 -16.32 -12.81 13.28
N PRO A 106 -16.36 -13.50 12.13
CA PRO A 106 -15.26 -14.37 11.70
C PRO A 106 -13.97 -13.58 11.44
N LEU A 107 -12.86 -14.28 11.27
CA LEU A 107 -11.67 -13.69 10.65
C LEU A 107 -12.03 -13.30 9.21
N LEU A 108 -11.43 -12.21 8.71
CA LEU A 108 -11.79 -11.63 7.42
C LEU A 108 -10.55 -11.39 6.58
N LEU A 109 -10.55 -11.92 5.36
CA LEU A 109 -9.45 -11.76 4.41
C LEU A 109 -10.01 -11.26 3.08
N VAL A 110 -9.60 -10.06 2.66
CA VAL A 110 -10.04 -9.44 1.40
C VAL A 110 -8.90 -9.23 0.39
N ASP A 111 -7.64 -9.21 0.85
CA ASP A 111 -6.43 -9.18 0.02
C ASP A 111 -5.53 -10.38 0.37
N ALA A 112 -5.01 -11.04 -0.66
CA ALA A 112 -4.11 -12.18 -0.51
C ALA A 112 -2.76 -11.78 0.09
N ASN A 113 -2.36 -10.50 0.03
CA ASN A 113 -1.14 -10.02 0.67
C ASN A 113 -1.17 -10.17 2.20
N ASP A 114 -2.35 -10.13 2.82
CA ASP A 114 -2.54 -10.29 4.25
C ASP A 114 -2.54 -11.78 4.69
N ALA A 115 -2.52 -12.72 3.74
CA ALA A 115 -2.69 -14.14 4.01
C ALA A 115 -1.51 -14.76 4.77
N GLY A 116 -0.28 -14.31 4.51
CA GLY A 116 0.92 -14.83 5.17
C GLY A 116 0.88 -14.61 6.69
N ASP A 117 0.57 -13.38 7.10
CA ASP A 117 0.44 -13.04 8.52
C ASP A 117 -0.72 -13.78 9.19
N LEU A 118 -1.83 -13.96 8.47
CA LEU A 118 -2.99 -14.72 8.96
C LEU A 118 -2.60 -16.18 9.22
N VAL A 119 -1.96 -16.85 8.25
CA VAL A 119 -1.51 -18.24 8.38
C VAL A 119 -0.53 -18.39 9.54
N GLY A 120 0.43 -17.46 9.68
CA GLY A 120 1.34 -17.43 10.82
C GLY A 120 0.60 -17.29 12.16
N SER A 121 -0.38 -16.39 12.23
CA SER A 121 -1.19 -16.17 13.44
C SER A 121 -2.06 -17.39 13.80
N LEU A 122 -2.64 -18.04 12.78
CA LEU A 122 -3.40 -19.28 12.95
C LEU A 122 -2.54 -20.42 13.46
N ALA A 123 -1.29 -20.53 12.98
CA ALA A 123 -0.35 -21.53 13.45
C ALA A 123 0.05 -21.32 14.92
N MET A 124 0.21 -20.07 15.35
CA MET A 124 0.48 -19.75 16.75
C MET A 124 -0.72 -19.98 17.68
N ALA A 125 -1.95 -19.94 17.14
CA ALA A 125 -3.19 -20.13 17.89
C ALA A 125 -3.64 -21.60 17.97
N ARG A 126 -2.80 -22.57 17.58
CA ARG A 126 -3.14 -24.01 17.65
C ARG A 126 -3.56 -24.44 19.07
N ASP A 127 -4.29 -25.55 19.17
CA ASP A 127 -4.75 -26.19 20.41
C ASP A 127 -5.83 -25.42 21.18
N GLY A 128 -6.74 -24.76 20.44
CA GLY A 128 -7.90 -24.06 21.01
C GLY A 128 -7.62 -22.60 21.38
N GLY A 129 -6.44 -22.08 21.04
CA GLY A 129 -6.17 -20.66 21.07
C GLY A 129 -6.97 -19.91 20.02
N THR A 130 -7.24 -18.62 20.28
CA THR A 130 -7.84 -17.72 19.29
C THR A 130 -6.76 -16.86 18.67
N VAL A 131 -6.93 -16.49 17.40
CA VAL A 131 -6.12 -15.42 16.80
C VAL A 131 -6.26 -14.16 17.66
N GLY A 132 -5.12 -13.57 18.04
CA GLY A 132 -5.09 -12.42 18.95
C GLY A 132 -5.94 -11.26 18.45
N ALA A 133 -6.58 -10.55 19.39
CA ALA A 133 -7.48 -9.43 19.10
C ALA A 133 -6.86 -8.39 18.16
N ALA A 134 -5.56 -8.11 18.29
CA ALA A 134 -4.83 -7.17 17.43
C ALA A 134 -4.80 -7.58 15.95
N VAL A 135 -4.63 -8.88 15.64
CA VAL A 135 -4.63 -9.37 14.26
C VAL A 135 -6.04 -9.28 13.66
N ARG A 136 -7.05 -9.66 14.45
CA ARG A 136 -8.46 -9.53 14.07
C ARG A 136 -8.84 -8.08 13.78
N GLU A 137 -8.48 -7.15 14.67
CA GLU A 137 -8.74 -5.72 14.49
C GLU A 137 -8.07 -5.19 13.22
N ARG A 138 -6.80 -5.55 12.99
CA ARG A 138 -6.07 -5.16 11.77
C ARG A 138 -6.74 -5.68 10.50
N LEU A 139 -7.17 -6.95 10.47
CA LEU A 139 -7.85 -7.54 9.31
C LEU A 139 -9.20 -6.87 9.04
N ILE A 140 -9.98 -6.56 10.10
CA ILE A 140 -11.23 -5.80 9.98
C ILE A 140 -10.96 -4.39 9.46
N GLN A 141 -9.92 -3.71 9.97
CA GLN A 141 -9.53 -2.38 9.52
C GLN A 141 -9.11 -2.39 8.04
N SER A 142 -8.30 -3.36 7.62
CA SER A 142 -7.90 -3.58 6.22
C SER A 142 -9.13 -3.77 5.33
N ALA A 143 -10.04 -4.67 5.73
CA ALA A 143 -11.26 -4.95 4.98
C ALA A 143 -12.22 -3.75 4.90
N ALA A 144 -12.39 -3.01 5.99
CA ALA A 144 -13.22 -1.81 6.02
C ALA A 144 -12.66 -0.72 5.10
N PHE A 145 -11.35 -0.50 5.12
CA PHE A 145 -10.68 0.45 4.24
C PHE A 145 -10.80 0.06 2.77
N ALA A 146 -10.59 -1.22 2.45
CA ALA A 146 -10.74 -1.74 1.09
C ALA A 146 -12.20 -1.62 0.60
N LEU A 147 -13.19 -1.93 1.45
CA LEU A 147 -14.60 -1.75 1.13
C LEU A 147 -14.93 -0.27 0.86
N ALA A 148 -14.46 0.64 1.72
CA ALA A 148 -14.62 2.07 1.51
C ALA A 148 -13.99 2.53 0.18
N SER A 149 -12.84 1.97 -0.19
CA SER A 149 -12.14 2.24 -1.44
C SER A 149 -12.93 1.82 -2.67
N VAL A 150 -13.56 0.66 -2.63
CA VAL A 150 -14.41 0.18 -3.74
C VAL A 150 -15.70 1.00 -3.86
N LEU A 151 -16.28 1.45 -2.74
CA LEU A 151 -17.54 2.21 -2.73
C LEU A 151 -17.35 3.72 -2.97
N ALA A 152 -16.15 4.25 -2.75
CA ALA A 152 -15.87 5.69 -2.84
C ALA A 152 -16.21 6.32 -4.20
N PRO A 153 -15.92 5.69 -5.37
CA PRO A 153 -16.32 6.25 -6.67
C PRO A 153 -17.84 6.42 -6.80
N ALA A 154 -18.62 5.43 -6.34
CA ALA A 154 -20.08 5.51 -6.36
C ALA A 154 -20.61 6.62 -5.43
N ALA A 155 -19.98 6.79 -4.26
CA ALA A 155 -20.34 7.85 -3.32
C ALA A 155 -19.94 9.27 -3.77
N ARG A 156 -18.85 9.38 -4.54
CA ARG A 156 -18.35 10.64 -5.11
C ARG A 156 -19.20 11.10 -6.31
N GLY A 157 -19.60 10.17 -7.17
CA GLY A 157 -20.20 10.50 -8.46
C GLY A 157 -19.16 11.02 -9.48
N ASN A 158 -19.67 11.59 -10.58
CA ASN A 158 -18.86 11.93 -11.76
C ASN A 158 -18.76 13.45 -12.04
N ASP A 159 -19.22 14.30 -11.12
CA ASP A 159 -19.08 15.76 -11.26
C ASP A 159 -17.62 16.20 -11.08
N GLU A 160 -17.26 17.30 -11.73
CA GLU A 160 -15.98 18.00 -11.52
C GLU A 160 -15.91 18.55 -10.10
N PHE A 161 -17.02 19.09 -9.58
CA PHE A 161 -17.18 19.59 -8.22
C PHE A 161 -18.25 18.79 -7.48
N PRO A 162 -17.95 17.55 -7.07
CA PRO A 162 -18.96 16.66 -6.49
C PRO A 162 -19.45 17.18 -5.15
N GLU A 163 -20.73 16.91 -4.84
CA GLU A 163 -21.31 17.20 -3.53
C GLU A 163 -20.56 16.52 -2.38
N ARG A 164 -19.87 15.41 -2.66
CA ARG A 164 -19.10 14.63 -1.71
C ARG A 164 -17.72 14.32 -2.26
N GLN A 165 -16.69 14.71 -1.53
CA GLN A 165 -15.31 14.34 -1.82
C GLN A 165 -14.81 13.37 -0.73
N LEU A 166 -14.37 12.19 -1.14
CA LEU A 166 -13.80 11.17 -0.25
C LEU A 166 -12.28 11.15 -0.39
N LEU A 167 -11.57 11.32 0.73
CA LEU A 167 -10.11 11.24 0.79
C LEU A 167 -9.72 9.95 1.51
N LEU A 168 -9.33 8.94 0.75
CA LEU A 168 -8.83 7.68 1.26
C LEU A 168 -7.30 7.70 1.22
N LEU A 169 -6.72 7.66 2.41
CA LEU A 169 -5.30 7.90 2.63
C LEU A 169 -4.66 6.70 3.32
N GLU A 170 -3.57 6.20 2.75
CA GLU A 170 -2.73 5.15 3.33
C GLU A 170 -1.43 5.74 3.84
N ARG A 171 -1.02 5.34 5.05
CA ARG A 171 0.24 5.81 5.62
C ARG A 171 1.40 5.17 4.87
N VAL A 172 2.27 5.99 4.29
CA VAL A 172 3.47 5.54 3.56
C VAL A 172 4.65 5.39 4.51
N ARG A 173 4.83 6.37 5.41
CA ARG A 173 5.91 6.35 6.41
C ARG A 173 5.59 7.23 7.61
N THR A 174 6.33 7.01 8.69
CA THR A 174 6.39 7.90 9.86
C THR A 174 7.74 8.61 9.89
N PHE A 175 7.78 9.80 10.47
CA PHE A 175 9.02 10.55 10.68
C PHE A 175 9.42 10.53 12.16
N GLN A 176 10.71 10.76 12.44
CA GLN A 176 11.22 10.89 13.80
C GLN A 176 10.49 12.00 14.57
N HIS A 177 10.25 13.12 13.90
CA HIS A 177 9.43 14.23 14.38
C HIS A 177 8.77 14.96 13.20
N GLY A 178 7.89 15.91 13.51
CA GLY A 178 7.31 16.84 12.54
C GLY A 178 8.29 17.96 12.16
N GLU A 179 7.78 19.15 11.85
CA GLU A 179 8.64 20.30 11.51
C GLU A 179 9.57 20.66 12.67
N ASN A 180 9.12 20.42 13.90
CA ASN A 180 9.87 20.62 15.14
C ASN A 180 9.96 19.33 15.96
N PRO A 181 11.01 19.15 16.78
CA PRO A 181 11.26 17.90 17.54
C PRO A 181 10.13 17.44 18.47
N HIS A 182 9.28 18.34 18.93
CA HIS A 182 8.16 18.03 19.82
C HIS A 182 6.89 17.56 19.09
N GLN A 183 6.88 17.59 17.75
CA GLN A 183 5.74 17.23 16.93
C GLN A 183 5.88 15.79 16.41
N ARG A 184 4.75 15.09 16.26
CA ARG A 184 4.69 13.77 15.58
C ARG A 184 4.29 13.97 14.13
N ALA A 185 4.84 13.17 13.22
CA ALA A 185 4.49 13.26 11.80
C ALA A 185 4.45 11.89 11.09
N ALA A 186 3.61 11.84 10.07
CA ALA A 186 3.50 10.72 9.13
C ALA A 186 3.08 11.23 7.76
N ALA A 187 3.58 10.58 6.71
CA ALA A 187 3.18 10.84 5.34
C ALA A 187 2.09 9.87 4.91
N TYR A 188 1.11 10.37 4.16
CA TYR A 188 0.02 9.59 3.59
C TYR A 188 -0.06 9.78 2.07
N GLN A 189 -0.50 8.74 1.36
CA GLN A 189 -0.77 8.77 -0.08
C GLN A 189 -2.25 8.46 -0.34
N HIS A 190 -2.77 8.94 -1.46
CA HIS A 190 -4.10 8.55 -1.92
C HIS A 190 -4.12 7.09 -2.37
N ALA A 191 -4.98 6.26 -1.76
CA ALA A 191 -5.10 4.84 -2.09
C ALA A 191 -5.55 4.58 -3.54
N LEU A 192 -6.32 5.51 -4.12
CA LEU A 192 -6.91 5.38 -5.45
C LEU A 192 -6.11 6.06 -6.57
N ARG A 193 -4.92 6.62 -6.28
CA ARG A 193 -4.10 7.33 -7.27
C ARG A 193 -2.72 6.69 -7.37
N ASN A 194 -2.12 6.80 -8.55
CA ASN A 194 -0.74 6.37 -8.76
C ASN A 194 0.20 7.11 -7.79
N ARG A 195 1.25 6.40 -7.34
CA ARG A 195 2.34 6.97 -6.55
C ARG A 195 3.08 8.00 -7.40
N ALA A 196 2.76 9.27 -7.21
CA ALA A 196 3.39 10.38 -7.89
C ALA A 196 3.95 11.37 -6.85
N GLY A 197 5.06 12.01 -7.20
CA GLY A 197 5.74 12.99 -6.35
C GLY A 197 6.82 12.40 -5.44
N VAL A 198 7.38 13.24 -4.57
CA VAL A 198 8.58 12.95 -3.78
C VAL A 198 8.41 11.78 -2.81
N LEU A 199 7.19 11.52 -2.33
CA LEU A 199 6.92 10.38 -1.45
C LEU A 199 7.04 9.02 -2.16
N GLY A 200 6.98 8.98 -3.49
CA GLY A 200 7.22 7.79 -4.30
C GLY A 200 8.63 7.72 -4.88
N ALA A 201 9.50 8.69 -4.58
CA ALA A 201 10.86 8.73 -5.11
C ALA A 201 11.74 7.61 -4.51
N GLN A 202 12.69 7.14 -5.31
CA GLN A 202 13.70 6.19 -4.85
C GLN A 202 14.86 6.94 -4.19
N LEU A 203 15.23 6.53 -2.97
CA LEU A 203 16.47 6.98 -2.34
C LEU A 203 17.66 6.26 -3.00
N VAL A 204 18.51 7.01 -3.69
CA VAL A 204 19.70 6.48 -4.36
C VAL A 204 20.91 6.45 -3.41
N GLN A 205 21.12 7.53 -2.67
CA GLN A 205 22.24 7.71 -1.75
C GLN A 205 21.80 8.56 -0.55
N GLY A 206 22.44 8.34 0.60
CA GLY A 206 22.26 9.16 1.80
C GLY A 206 21.32 8.55 2.83
N SER A 207 20.91 9.39 3.79
CA SER A 207 19.94 9.00 4.81
C SER A 207 18.51 9.30 4.35
N GLU A 208 17.52 8.68 4.97
CA GLU A 208 16.11 9.01 4.74
C GLU A 208 15.85 10.50 5.07
N PRO A 209 15.14 11.24 4.21
CA PRO A 209 14.90 12.67 4.41
C PRO A 209 13.95 12.91 5.59
N THR A 210 14.19 13.98 6.34
CA THR A 210 13.30 14.47 7.40
C THR A 210 12.00 15.02 6.80
N LEU A 211 11.01 15.35 7.64
CA LEU A 211 9.78 15.97 7.13
C LEU A 211 10.07 17.29 6.38
N ASN A 212 10.95 18.14 6.93
CA ASN A 212 11.29 19.42 6.33
C ASN A 212 12.00 19.23 4.98
N ASP A 213 12.92 18.27 4.90
CA ASP A 213 13.59 17.95 3.64
C ASP A 213 12.57 17.52 2.58
N VAL A 214 11.55 16.76 2.96
CA VAL A 214 10.51 16.30 2.03
C VAL A 214 9.64 17.45 1.53
N LEU A 215 9.32 18.41 2.38
CA LEU A 215 8.58 19.61 1.99
C LEU A 215 9.38 20.45 1.00
N ASP A 216 10.67 20.64 1.26
CA ASP A 216 11.58 21.40 0.41
C ASP A 216 11.87 20.68 -0.92
N LEU A 217 12.03 19.36 -0.89
CA LEU A 217 12.15 18.52 -2.09
C LEU A 217 10.87 18.59 -2.95
N ASP A 218 9.67 18.55 -2.34
CA ASP A 218 8.41 18.65 -3.07
C ASP A 218 8.23 20.04 -3.69
N ALA A 219 8.55 21.10 -2.94
CA ALA A 219 8.53 22.47 -3.44
C ALA A 219 9.48 22.64 -4.63
N GLY A 220 10.71 22.14 -4.51
CA GLY A 220 11.72 22.20 -5.58
C GLY A 220 11.34 21.41 -6.81
N ALA A 221 10.89 20.16 -6.63
CA ALA A 221 10.48 19.29 -7.72
C ALA A 221 9.31 19.88 -8.52
N ARG A 222 8.29 20.44 -7.84
CA ARG A 222 7.17 21.11 -8.51
C ARG A 222 7.62 22.36 -9.24
N LEU A 223 8.45 23.19 -8.60
CA LEU A 223 8.95 24.41 -9.21
C LEU A 223 9.68 24.12 -10.52
N VAL A 224 10.65 23.20 -10.53
CA VAL A 224 11.42 22.90 -11.74
C VAL A 224 10.61 22.15 -12.80
N ALA A 225 9.54 21.44 -12.41
CA ALA A 225 8.63 20.79 -13.35
C ALA A 225 7.85 21.78 -14.22
N ASP A 226 7.59 23.00 -13.73
CA ASP A 226 6.91 24.06 -14.47
C ASP A 226 7.87 24.94 -15.31
N LEU A 227 9.18 24.70 -15.24
CA LEU A 227 10.19 25.48 -15.94
C LEU A 227 10.70 24.80 -17.22
N PRO A 228 11.26 25.57 -18.17
CA PRO A 228 11.89 24.98 -19.35
C PRO A 228 13.02 24.03 -18.97
N ILE A 229 13.25 23.03 -19.81
CA ILE A 229 14.36 22.09 -19.63
C ILE A 229 15.59 22.62 -20.39
N PRO A 230 16.79 22.61 -19.79
CA PRO A 230 17.12 22.28 -18.40
C PRO A 230 16.98 23.46 -17.42
N SER A 231 16.42 23.17 -16.24
CA SER A 231 16.35 24.10 -15.11
C SER A 231 16.78 23.44 -13.80
N ALA A 232 17.28 24.28 -12.89
CA ALA A 232 17.63 23.93 -11.53
C ALA A 232 17.09 24.99 -10.55
N ALA A 233 16.75 24.55 -9.35
CA ALA A 233 16.36 25.40 -8.24
C ALA A 233 17.08 25.00 -6.95
N LEU A 234 17.38 25.99 -6.12
CA LEU A 234 17.77 25.84 -4.73
C LEU A 234 16.60 26.26 -3.84
N ILE A 235 16.21 25.37 -2.94
CA ILE A 235 15.09 25.56 -2.02
C ILE A 235 15.60 25.57 -0.58
N ARG A 236 14.98 26.41 0.24
CA ARG A 236 15.12 26.38 1.69
C ARG A 236 13.82 26.82 2.34
N HIS A 237 13.33 26.06 3.32
CA HIS A 237 12.09 26.39 4.03
C HIS A 237 10.92 26.64 3.07
N THR A 238 10.83 25.80 2.04
CA THR A 238 9.87 25.83 0.94
C THR A 238 9.97 27.04 0.00
N ASP A 239 10.95 27.93 0.22
CA ASP A 239 11.18 29.12 -0.59
C ASP A 239 12.34 28.92 -1.59
N PRO A 240 12.19 29.38 -2.85
CA PRO A 240 13.28 29.38 -3.81
C PRO A 240 14.29 30.49 -3.49
N ILE A 241 15.53 30.11 -3.23
CA ILE A 241 16.65 31.05 -3.00
C ILE A 241 17.50 31.25 -4.25
N GLY A 242 17.37 30.37 -5.24
CA GLY A 242 18.02 30.50 -6.54
C GLY A 242 17.34 29.61 -7.57
N VAL A 243 17.09 30.14 -8.77
CA VAL A 243 16.39 29.42 -9.84
C VAL A 243 16.99 29.85 -11.16
N ALA A 244 17.30 28.89 -12.03
CA ALA A 244 17.81 29.21 -13.36
C ALA A 244 17.50 28.15 -14.39
N THR A 245 17.36 28.63 -15.63
CA THR A 245 17.34 27.84 -16.85
C THR A 245 18.63 28.10 -17.63
N ALA A 246 19.13 27.07 -18.31
CA ALA A 246 20.30 27.19 -19.18
C ALA A 246 20.22 26.24 -20.37
N GLU A 247 21.31 26.11 -21.13
CA GLU A 247 21.43 25.13 -22.23
C GLU A 247 21.81 23.73 -21.74
N THR A 248 22.41 23.63 -20.55
CA THR A 248 22.88 22.36 -19.96
C THR A 248 22.45 22.24 -18.50
N PRO A 249 22.25 21.01 -17.96
CA PRO A 249 21.93 20.81 -16.54
C PRO A 249 22.95 21.47 -15.59
N LEU A 250 24.24 21.30 -15.87
CA LEU A 250 25.31 21.96 -15.09
C LEU A 250 25.24 23.47 -15.19
N GLY A 251 24.97 24.02 -16.38
CA GLY A 251 24.80 25.46 -16.58
C GLY A 251 23.64 26.03 -15.77
N ALA A 252 22.52 25.29 -15.69
CA ALA A 252 21.36 25.67 -14.91
C ALA A 252 21.69 25.65 -13.41
N LEU A 253 22.33 24.58 -12.92
CA LEU A 253 22.76 24.47 -11.53
C LEU A 253 23.71 25.61 -11.13
N LYS A 254 24.74 25.87 -11.92
CA LYS A 254 25.72 26.95 -11.63
C LYS A 254 25.08 28.34 -11.60
N ARG A 255 24.13 28.61 -12.49
CA ARG A 255 23.40 29.88 -12.50
C ARG A 255 22.49 30.00 -11.29
N ALA A 256 21.79 28.93 -10.91
CA ALA A 256 20.95 28.92 -9.72
C ALA A 256 21.79 29.18 -8.46
N LEU A 257 22.93 28.51 -8.32
CA LEU A 257 23.91 28.72 -7.24
C LEU A 257 24.46 30.15 -7.20
N GLY A 258 24.65 30.76 -8.37
CA GLY A 258 25.11 32.14 -8.49
C GLY A 258 24.10 33.21 -8.09
N THR A 259 22.86 32.85 -7.75
CA THR A 259 21.81 33.81 -7.33
C THR A 259 22.06 34.32 -5.91
N ASP A 260 22.25 33.40 -4.96
CA ASP A 260 22.62 33.70 -3.58
C ASP A 260 23.53 32.59 -3.02
N HIS A 261 24.84 32.75 -3.24
CA HIS A 261 25.82 31.76 -2.80
C HIS A 261 25.92 31.70 -1.27
N ALA A 262 25.63 32.78 -0.54
CA ALA A 262 25.69 32.78 0.91
C ALA A 262 24.57 31.94 1.53
N ALA A 263 23.41 31.89 0.86
CA ALA A 263 22.27 31.09 1.28
C ALA A 263 22.28 29.63 0.75
N ALA A 264 23.25 29.23 -0.08
CA ALA A 264 23.22 27.90 -0.72
C ALA A 264 23.57 26.73 0.24
N SER A 265 24.36 26.97 1.29
CA SER A 265 24.83 25.91 2.19
C SER A 265 23.70 25.32 3.04
N GLY A 266 23.37 24.04 2.86
CA GLY A 266 22.24 23.37 3.50
C GLY A 266 20.91 23.63 2.80
N ALA A 267 20.93 24.10 1.55
CA ALA A 267 19.75 24.14 0.70
C ALA A 267 19.48 22.75 0.10
N ILE A 268 18.27 22.60 -0.46
CA ILE A 268 17.90 21.46 -1.30
C ILE A 268 18.06 21.84 -2.76
N VAL A 269 18.61 20.92 -3.55
CA VAL A 269 18.78 21.10 -5.00
C VAL A 269 17.71 20.31 -5.74
N ALA A 270 16.97 20.97 -6.62
CA ALA A 270 16.02 20.34 -7.53
C ALA A 270 16.46 20.56 -8.98
N LEU A 271 16.42 19.50 -9.79
CA LEU A 271 16.65 19.55 -11.23
C LEU A 271 15.48 18.91 -11.98
N ASN A 272 15.14 19.42 -13.16
CA ASN A 272 14.16 18.79 -14.07
C ASN A 272 14.81 17.88 -15.12
N MET A 273 16.08 17.51 -14.92
CA MET A 273 16.86 16.62 -15.78
C MET A 273 17.65 15.62 -14.94
N PRO A 274 17.97 14.43 -15.47
CA PRO A 274 18.83 13.47 -14.78
C PRO A 274 20.18 14.06 -14.40
N ILE A 275 20.70 13.64 -13.25
CA ILE A 275 22.03 14.02 -12.76
C ILE A 275 23.08 13.24 -13.56
N ASP A 276 23.88 13.94 -14.36
CA ASP A 276 25.07 13.40 -15.00
C ASP A 276 26.32 13.58 -14.10
N ARG A 277 27.45 12.99 -14.52
CA ARG A 277 28.71 13.07 -13.78
C ARG A 277 29.16 14.51 -13.50
N ALA A 278 28.94 15.44 -14.44
CA ALA A 278 29.40 16.82 -14.28
C ALA A 278 28.54 17.56 -13.25
N VAL A 279 27.23 17.34 -13.26
CA VAL A 279 26.31 17.83 -12.22
C VAL A 279 26.62 17.21 -10.86
N ALA A 280 26.85 15.89 -10.81
CA ALA A 280 27.16 15.18 -9.57
C ALA A 280 28.42 15.74 -8.89
N VAL A 281 29.49 16.00 -9.67
CA VAL A 281 30.73 16.61 -9.15
C VAL A 281 30.48 18.01 -8.58
N GLU A 282 29.67 18.82 -9.24
CA GLU A 282 29.32 20.16 -8.74
C GLU A 282 28.53 20.07 -7.44
N ILE A 283 27.54 19.18 -7.37
CA ILE A 283 26.75 18.92 -6.15
C ILE A 283 27.67 18.44 -5.01
N ALA A 284 28.55 17.47 -5.28
CA ALA A 284 29.46 16.91 -4.29
C ALA A 284 30.49 17.92 -3.76
N SER A 285 30.75 19.01 -4.50
CA SER A 285 31.63 20.10 -4.05
C SER A 285 30.97 21.07 -3.07
N GLY A 286 29.63 21.04 -2.96
CA GLY A 286 28.85 21.86 -2.04
C GLY A 286 28.40 21.10 -0.79
N SER A 287 27.62 21.80 0.04
CA SER A 287 26.94 21.23 1.21
C SER A 287 25.44 21.44 1.04
N TYR A 288 24.70 20.35 0.84
CA TYR A 288 23.26 20.35 0.58
C TYR A 288 22.60 19.28 1.46
N GLU A 289 21.36 19.52 1.89
CA GLU A 289 20.63 18.56 2.73
C GLU A 289 20.10 17.39 1.89
N ALA A 290 19.54 17.70 0.72
CA ALA A 290 19.04 16.69 -0.21
C ALA A 290 19.00 17.19 -1.66
N VAL A 291 18.87 16.25 -2.60
CA VAL A 291 18.76 16.51 -4.03
C VAL A 291 17.60 15.71 -4.61
N VAL A 292 16.81 16.33 -5.50
CA VAL A 292 15.78 15.64 -6.29
C VAL A 292 16.00 15.88 -7.79
N ALA A 293 15.88 14.81 -8.56
CA ALA A 293 15.93 14.82 -10.02
C ALA A 293 15.09 13.65 -10.59
N PRO A 294 14.73 13.67 -11.88
CA PRO A 294 14.09 12.54 -12.55
C PRO A 294 14.88 11.23 -12.54
N GLY A 295 16.19 11.28 -12.27
CA GLY A 295 17.06 10.12 -12.14
C GLY A 295 18.54 10.49 -12.10
N VAL A 296 19.40 9.48 -12.08
CA VAL A 296 20.85 9.57 -12.32
C VAL A 296 21.15 8.99 -13.70
N ALA A 297 22.08 9.58 -14.44
CA ALA A 297 22.36 9.17 -15.81
C ALA A 297 23.03 7.79 -15.91
N ASP A 298 23.91 7.47 -14.96
CA ASP A 298 24.65 6.22 -14.88
C ASP A 298 25.18 5.98 -13.45
N GLU A 299 25.75 4.79 -13.20
CA GLU A 299 26.37 4.43 -11.91
C GLU A 299 27.59 5.29 -11.54
N SER A 300 28.23 5.97 -12.49
CA SER A 300 29.33 6.88 -12.18
C SER A 300 28.82 8.24 -11.67
N ALA A 301 27.57 8.60 -11.96
CA ALA A 301 26.91 9.80 -11.47
C ALA A 301 26.18 9.59 -10.14
N ALA A 302 25.82 8.34 -9.82
CA ALA A 302 25.21 7.92 -8.55
C ALA A 302 26.24 7.88 -7.42
#